data_AF-A0A080ZHQ2-F1
#
_entry.id   AF-A0A080ZHQ2-F1
#
_cell.length_a   1.000
_cell.length_b   1.000
_cell.length_c   1.000
_cell.angle_alpha   90.00
_cell.angle_beta   90.00
_cell.angle_gamma   90.00
#
_symmetry.space_group_name_H-M   'P 1'
#
loop_
_entity.id
_entity.type
_entity.pdbx_description
1 polymer ?
#
loop_
_entity_poly.entity_id
_entity_poly.type
_entity_poly.pdbx_seq_one_letter_code
_entity_poly.pdbx_strand_id
1 'polypeptide(L)'
;CYYRTTPTYTSPSNINPLPARPRQEKVYDTYSVRSRYNGTVYYICSHFRSASCPARLIVKSSGAIEEVGEHACVRESETVIEATEEMREVLEALATTDMSVAPSAVRKAAIRHLHRNHGENTSLRYLPRHRAVSFVKNVRKELTGGDVFRAIELEPTVFVSPDDERPFLQFHYIYAHAGA
;
A
#
# COMPACT_ATOMS: atom_id res chain seq x y z
N CYS A 1 -38.72 63.97 22.37
CA CYS A 1 -37.63 64.96 22.19
C CYS A 1 -36.48 64.24 21.46
N TYR A 2 -36.42 64.27 20.11
CA TYR A 2 -35.71 65.27 19.26
C TYR A 2 -34.18 65.20 19.48
N TYR A 3 -33.25 65.05 18.53
CA TYR A 3 -33.23 64.84 17.06
C TYR A 3 -31.84 64.30 16.61
N ARG A 4 -31.86 63.77 15.39
CA ARG A 4 -30.80 63.39 14.42
C ARG A 4 -29.83 64.56 14.07
N THR A 5 -28.59 64.27 13.66
CA THR A 5 -28.07 64.38 12.26
C THR A 5 -26.54 64.21 12.14
N THR A 6 -26.11 63.48 11.12
CA THR A 6 -24.76 63.45 10.53
C THR A 6 -24.55 64.61 9.55
N PRO A 7 -23.29 64.98 9.23
CA PRO A 7 -22.94 65.15 7.82
C PRO A 7 -21.59 64.51 7.41
N THR A 8 -21.59 64.03 6.17
CA THR A 8 -20.52 63.47 5.33
C THR A 8 -19.66 64.55 4.64
N TYR A 9 -18.37 64.27 4.32
CA TYR A 9 -17.79 64.33 2.94
C TYR A 9 -16.23 64.35 2.89
N THR A 10 -15.67 63.34 2.19
CA THR A 10 -14.42 63.06 1.39
C THR A 10 -13.12 63.91 1.55
N SER A 11 -11.87 63.48 1.26
CA SER A 11 -11.22 62.43 0.41
C SER A 11 -9.68 62.44 0.74
N PRO A 12 -8.75 61.84 -0.03
CA PRO A 12 -8.51 60.44 -0.43
C PRO A 12 -7.15 59.92 0.09
N SER A 13 -6.90 58.60 0.11
CA SER A 13 -5.59 58.03 -0.25
C SER A 13 -5.70 56.51 -0.39
N ASN A 14 -5.70 56.08 -1.64
CA ASN A 14 -5.52 54.70 -2.10
C ASN A 14 -4.35 54.01 -1.38
N ILE A 15 -4.63 52.97 -0.61
CA ILE A 15 -3.67 51.88 -0.44
C ILE A 15 -4.40 50.63 -0.92
N ASN A 16 -4.08 50.24 -2.15
CA ASN A 16 -4.46 48.92 -2.67
C ASN A 16 -4.16 47.86 -1.61
N PRO A 17 -5.07 46.92 -1.33
CA PRO A 17 -4.68 45.73 -0.58
C PRO A 17 -3.58 45.06 -1.38
N LEU A 18 -2.39 44.95 -0.78
CA LEU A 18 -1.30 44.16 -1.37
C LEU A 18 -1.85 42.78 -1.69
N PRO A 19 -1.57 42.21 -2.89
CA PRO A 19 -2.05 40.89 -3.23
C PRO A 19 -1.53 39.89 -2.18
N ALA A 20 -2.45 39.09 -1.65
CA ALA A 20 -2.13 38.00 -0.75
C ALA A 20 -1.00 37.16 -1.38
N ARG A 21 0.14 37.08 -0.69
CA ARG A 21 1.31 36.32 -1.17
C ARG A 21 0.91 34.85 -1.32
N PRO A 22 1.15 34.23 -2.48
CA PRO A 22 0.82 32.82 -2.66
C PRO A 22 1.79 31.95 -1.87
N ARG A 23 1.22 31.07 -1.03
CA ARG A 23 1.71 29.71 -0.71
C ARG A 23 3.18 29.60 -0.25
N GLN A 24 3.51 30.18 0.91
CA GLN A 24 4.82 30.03 1.59
C GLN A 24 4.89 28.86 2.60
N GLU A 25 3.96 27.90 2.57
CA GLU A 25 3.83 26.92 3.66
C GLU A 25 4.59 25.60 3.42
N LYS A 26 5.14 25.34 2.22
CA LYS A 26 5.69 24.02 1.87
C LYS A 26 7.22 23.85 1.92
N VAL A 27 8.00 24.92 2.16
CA VAL A 27 9.48 24.87 2.01
C VAL A 27 10.21 24.62 3.34
N TYR A 28 9.54 24.78 4.49
CA TYR A 28 10.23 24.81 5.79
C TYR A 28 10.26 23.48 6.56
N ASP A 29 9.55 22.44 6.12
CA ASP A 29 9.51 21.15 6.85
C ASP A 29 10.85 20.40 6.82
N THR A 30 11.69 20.65 5.81
CA THR A 30 13.01 20.00 5.63
C THR A 30 14.18 20.74 6.29
N TYR A 31 13.92 21.91 6.89
CA TYR A 31 14.94 22.79 7.45
C TYR A 31 14.69 23.10 8.92
N SER A 32 15.76 23.16 9.71
CA SER A 32 15.77 23.58 11.10
C SER A 32 16.58 24.85 11.26
N VAL A 33 16.15 25.74 12.17
CA VAL A 33 16.87 26.99 12.45
C VAL A 33 18.19 26.67 13.15
N ARG A 34 19.30 27.16 12.60
CA ARG A 34 20.63 27.06 13.23
C ARG A 34 20.97 28.30 14.04
N SER A 35 20.76 29.49 13.47
CA SER A 35 21.13 30.75 14.10
C SER A 35 20.36 31.92 13.51
N ARG A 36 20.31 33.01 14.27
CA ARG A 36 19.75 34.29 13.83
C ARG A 36 20.78 35.38 14.11
N TYR A 37 21.06 36.22 13.11
CA TYR A 37 22.03 37.30 13.24
C TYR A 37 21.61 38.50 12.38
N ASN A 38 21.56 39.70 12.97
CA ASN A 38 21.25 40.96 12.29
C ASN A 38 20.01 40.87 11.36
N GLY A 39 18.91 40.31 11.87
CA GLY A 39 17.66 40.09 11.11
C GLY A 39 17.75 39.03 10.00
N THR A 40 18.89 38.37 9.83
CA THR A 40 19.08 37.22 8.93
C THR A 40 18.92 35.91 9.70
N VAL A 41 18.15 34.97 9.18
CA VAL A 41 17.93 33.64 9.75
C VAL A 41 18.65 32.60 8.91
N TYR A 42 19.49 31.80 9.56
CA TYR A 42 20.24 30.73 8.95
C TYR A 42 19.58 29.40 9.30
N TYR A 43 19.22 28.65 8.27
CA TYR A 43 18.61 27.35 8.35
C TYR A 43 19.57 26.28 7.84
N ILE A 44 19.50 25.10 8.44
CA ILE A 44 20.22 23.90 8.02
C ILE A 44 19.23 22.78 7.74
N CYS A 45 19.53 21.92 6.77
CA CYS A 45 18.71 20.74 6.56
C CYS A 45 18.57 19.93 7.86
N SER A 46 17.35 19.50 8.18
CA SER A 46 17.06 18.68 9.36
C SER A 46 17.85 17.35 9.37
N HIS A 47 18.20 16.84 8.18
CA HIS A 47 19.03 15.66 8.00
C HIS A 47 20.53 15.95 7.93
N PHE A 48 20.99 17.16 8.29
CA PHE A 48 22.42 17.50 8.30
C PHE A 48 23.23 16.53 9.17
N ARG A 49 22.73 16.14 10.35
CA ARG A 49 23.44 15.21 11.24
C ARG A 49 23.30 13.74 10.82
N SER A 50 22.17 13.36 10.25
CA SER A 50 21.88 11.96 9.92
C SER A 50 22.41 11.52 8.56
N ALA A 51 22.45 12.44 7.59
CA ALA A 51 22.83 12.17 6.20
C ALA A 51 23.96 13.06 5.70
N SER A 52 24.61 13.84 6.59
CA SER A 52 25.65 14.82 6.23
C SER A 52 25.20 15.79 5.11
N CYS A 53 23.90 16.10 5.07
CA CYS A 53 23.29 16.86 3.98
C CYS A 53 23.82 18.30 3.91
N PRO A 54 24.41 18.74 2.77
CA PRO A 54 25.08 20.03 2.70
C PRO A 54 24.11 21.22 2.56
N ALA A 55 22.83 20.98 2.31
CA ALA A 55 21.84 22.02 2.07
C ALA A 55 21.67 23.01 3.24
N ARG A 56 21.57 24.28 2.88
CA ARG A 56 21.43 25.45 3.75
C ARG A 56 20.46 26.44 3.12
N LEU A 57 19.77 27.18 3.96
CA LEU A 57 18.87 28.25 3.53
C LEU A 57 19.15 29.49 4.38
N ILE A 58 19.33 30.64 3.73
CA ILE A 58 19.62 31.91 4.38
C ILE A 58 18.50 32.88 4.04
N VAL A 59 17.78 33.36 5.05
CA VAL A 59 16.69 34.32 4.89
C VAL A 59 17.14 35.66 5.45
N LYS A 60 17.38 36.63 4.57
CA LYS A 60 17.83 37.98 4.96
C LYS A 60 16.68 38.81 5.53
N SER A 61 17.02 39.87 6.27
CA SER A 61 16.03 40.81 6.84
C SER A 61 15.19 41.53 5.78
N SER A 62 15.71 41.67 4.56
CA SER A 62 14.98 42.18 3.39
C SER A 62 13.94 41.21 2.83
N GLY A 63 13.89 39.96 3.34
CA GLY A 63 13.06 38.88 2.82
C GLY A 63 13.67 38.14 1.63
N ALA A 64 14.90 38.47 1.23
CA ALA A 64 15.64 37.71 0.22
C ALA A 64 16.02 36.33 0.76
N ILE A 65 15.83 35.30 -0.07
CA ILE A 65 16.09 33.90 0.26
C ILE A 65 17.26 33.42 -0.59
N GLU A 66 18.28 32.87 0.04
CA GLU A 66 19.43 32.26 -0.60
C GLU A 66 19.51 30.79 -0.23
N GLU A 67 19.37 29.93 -1.24
CA GLU A 67 19.59 28.48 -1.12
C GLU A 67 21.07 28.18 -1.40
N VAL A 68 21.73 27.49 -0.47
CA VAL A 68 23.15 27.18 -0.56
C VAL A 68 23.35 25.68 -0.43
N GLY A 69 23.82 25.07 -1.51
CA GLY A 69 24.02 23.63 -1.62
C GLY A 69 22.72 22.85 -1.83
N GLU A 70 22.81 21.75 -2.58
CA GLU A 70 21.65 20.90 -2.88
C GLU A 70 21.40 19.87 -1.77
N HIS A 71 20.16 19.39 -1.68
CA HIS A 71 19.82 18.34 -0.74
C HIS A 71 20.37 16.99 -1.20
N ALA A 72 21.41 16.49 -0.52
CA ALA A 72 21.87 15.11 -0.65
C ALA A 72 21.03 14.10 0.18
N CYS A 73 20.11 14.59 1.03
CA CYS A 73 19.26 13.73 1.87
C CYS A 73 17.96 13.30 1.20
N VAL A 74 17.61 13.88 0.06
CA VAL A 74 16.42 13.47 -0.69
C VAL A 74 16.78 12.17 -1.38
N ARG A 75 16.43 11.04 -0.74
CA ARG A 75 16.36 9.77 -1.45
C ARG A 75 15.20 9.90 -2.41
N GLU A 76 15.43 9.60 -3.70
CA GLU A 76 14.32 9.40 -4.64
C GLU A 76 13.32 8.48 -3.95
N SER A 77 12.08 8.95 -3.80
CA SER A 77 11.02 8.09 -3.30
C SER A 77 10.94 6.93 -4.28
N GLU A 78 11.33 5.73 -3.85
CA GLU A 78 11.05 4.52 -4.62
C GLU A 78 9.57 4.59 -4.98
N THR A 79 9.29 4.66 -6.27
CA THR A 79 7.91 4.64 -6.76
C THR A 79 7.38 3.25 -6.46
N VAL A 80 6.77 3.10 -5.28
CA VAL A 80 6.17 1.84 -4.87
C VAL A 80 4.87 1.68 -5.66
N ILE A 81 4.82 0.69 -6.54
CA ILE A 81 3.60 0.36 -7.28
C ILE A 81 2.70 -0.48 -6.37
N GLU A 82 1.46 -0.02 -6.20
CA GLU A 82 0.45 -0.73 -5.40
C GLU A 82 -0.21 -1.82 -6.26
N ALA A 83 0.27 -3.06 -6.12
CA ALA A 83 -0.16 -4.23 -6.89
C ALA A 83 -1.07 -5.19 -6.06
N THR A 84 -1.69 -4.68 -5.00
CA THR A 84 -2.53 -5.47 -4.08
C THR A 84 -3.72 -6.12 -4.80
N GLU A 85 -4.46 -5.36 -5.62
CA GLU A 85 -5.63 -5.88 -6.33
C GLU A 85 -5.24 -6.78 -7.51
N GLU A 86 -4.20 -6.42 -8.26
CA GLU A 86 -3.63 -7.30 -9.30
C GLU A 86 -3.18 -8.65 -8.71
N MET A 87 -2.58 -8.64 -7.51
CA MET A 87 -2.24 -9.89 -6.83
C MET A 87 -3.48 -10.73 -6.53
N ARG A 88 -4.63 -10.14 -6.16
CA ARG A 88 -5.87 -10.88 -5.89
C ARG A 88 -6.39 -11.56 -7.14
N GLU A 89 -6.45 -10.83 -8.25
CA GLU A 89 -6.90 -11.36 -9.54
C GLU A 89 -6.05 -12.57 -9.97
N VAL A 90 -4.72 -12.43 -9.87
CA VAL A 90 -3.79 -13.51 -10.21
C VAL A 90 -3.93 -14.69 -9.23
N LEU A 91 -4.09 -14.43 -7.93
CA LEU A 91 -4.31 -15.48 -6.94
C LEU A 91 -5.61 -16.24 -7.20
N GLU A 92 -6.69 -15.56 -7.55
CA GLU A 92 -7.99 -16.14 -7.85
C GLU A 92 -7.90 -17.06 -9.07
N ALA A 93 -7.37 -16.55 -10.18
CA ALA A 93 -7.18 -17.32 -11.41
C ALA A 93 -6.32 -18.58 -11.18
N LEU A 94 -5.21 -18.47 -10.44
CA LEU A 94 -4.35 -19.60 -10.15
C LEU A 94 -4.98 -20.57 -9.13
N ALA A 95 -5.78 -20.07 -8.19
CA ALA A 95 -6.43 -20.91 -7.18
C ALA A 95 -7.53 -21.78 -7.79
N THR A 96 -8.20 -21.30 -8.84
CA THR A 96 -9.28 -22.00 -9.57
C THR A 96 -8.75 -22.92 -10.66
N THR A 97 -7.64 -22.59 -11.31
CA THR A 97 -7.06 -23.38 -12.42
C THR A 97 -6.56 -24.75 -11.97
N ASP A 98 -5.86 -24.82 -10.83
CA ASP A 98 -5.31 -26.07 -10.31
C ASP A 98 -5.43 -26.11 -8.79
N MET A 99 -6.38 -26.91 -8.31
CA MET A 99 -6.66 -27.07 -6.88
C MET A 99 -5.62 -27.93 -6.15
N SER A 100 -4.82 -28.72 -6.87
CA SER A 100 -3.79 -29.59 -6.29
C SER A 100 -2.56 -28.81 -5.80
N VAL A 101 -2.29 -27.66 -6.41
CA VAL A 101 -1.13 -26.83 -6.06
C VAL A 101 -1.30 -26.27 -4.65
N ALA A 102 -0.28 -26.39 -3.80
CA ALA A 102 -0.32 -25.84 -2.45
C ALA A 102 -0.54 -24.30 -2.46
N PRO A 103 -1.35 -23.73 -1.55
CA PRO A 103 -1.62 -22.29 -1.50
C PRO A 103 -0.38 -21.38 -1.42
N SER A 104 0.70 -21.87 -0.78
CA SER A 104 1.99 -21.18 -0.71
C SER A 104 2.70 -21.11 -2.07
N ALA A 105 2.55 -22.14 -2.90
CA ALA A 105 3.10 -22.19 -4.26
C ALA A 105 2.30 -21.30 -5.21
N VAL A 106 0.96 -21.27 -5.08
CA VAL A 106 0.09 -20.31 -5.79
C VAL A 106 0.54 -18.88 -5.51
N ARG A 107 0.77 -18.51 -4.24
CA ARG A 107 1.32 -17.21 -3.88
C ARG A 107 2.67 -16.91 -4.56
N LYS A 108 3.59 -17.89 -4.57
CA LYS A 108 4.91 -17.72 -5.19
C LYS A 108 4.78 -17.48 -6.71
N ALA A 109 3.83 -18.16 -7.36
CA ALA A 109 3.53 -17.94 -8.77
C ALA A 109 2.94 -16.56 -9.02
N ALA A 110 2.01 -16.09 -8.18
CA ALA A 110 1.45 -14.74 -8.27
C ALA A 110 2.52 -13.65 -8.14
N ILE A 111 3.44 -13.79 -7.17
CA ILE A 111 4.55 -12.82 -7.01
C ILE A 111 5.44 -12.79 -8.26
N ARG A 112 5.77 -13.96 -8.83
CA ARG A 112 6.53 -14.02 -10.08
C ARG A 112 5.79 -13.39 -11.24
N HIS A 113 4.47 -13.50 -11.31
CA HIS A 113 3.66 -12.86 -12.33
C HIS A 113 3.77 -11.34 -12.24
N LEU A 114 3.60 -10.77 -11.03
CA LEU A 114 3.71 -9.33 -10.82
C LEU A 114 5.10 -8.79 -11.19
N HIS A 115 6.19 -9.46 -10.77
CA HIS A 115 7.54 -9.02 -11.12
C HIS A 115 7.85 -9.14 -12.61
N ARG A 116 7.25 -10.08 -13.35
CA ARG A 116 7.39 -10.15 -14.81
C ARG A 116 6.68 -8.98 -15.51
N ASN A 117 5.55 -8.53 -14.97
CA ASN A 117 4.76 -7.43 -15.57
C ASN A 117 5.36 -6.05 -15.25
N HIS A 118 5.84 -5.86 -14.02
CA HIS A 118 6.34 -4.57 -13.53
C HIS A 118 7.87 -4.44 -13.58
N GLY A 119 8.59 -5.52 -13.85
CA GLY A 119 10.05 -5.60 -13.80
C GLY A 119 10.58 -6.10 -12.46
N GLU A 120 11.66 -6.90 -12.51
CA GLU A 120 12.27 -7.55 -11.34
C GLU A 120 12.76 -6.57 -10.27
N ASN A 121 13.19 -5.37 -10.66
CA ASN A 121 13.77 -4.37 -9.75
C ASN A 121 12.74 -3.36 -9.23
N THR A 122 11.47 -3.53 -9.56
CA THR A 122 10.41 -2.59 -9.19
C THR A 122 9.93 -2.85 -7.77
N SER A 123 9.84 -1.80 -6.96
CA SER A 123 9.32 -1.85 -5.60
C SER A 123 7.79 -2.03 -5.65
N LEU A 124 7.32 -3.24 -5.34
CA LEU A 124 5.90 -3.57 -5.38
C LEU A 124 5.34 -3.72 -3.97
N ARG A 125 4.18 -3.10 -3.70
CA ARG A 125 3.37 -3.40 -2.52
C ARG A 125 2.22 -4.33 -2.91
N TYR A 126 2.13 -5.49 -2.25
CA TYR A 126 1.11 -6.49 -2.51
C TYR A 126 0.73 -7.25 -1.23
N LEU A 127 -0.22 -8.19 -1.33
CA LEU A 127 -0.74 -8.88 -0.15
C LEU A 127 0.38 -9.59 0.66
N PRO A 128 0.40 -9.39 1.99
CA PRO A 128 1.31 -10.12 2.87
C PRO A 128 0.97 -11.61 2.85
N ARG A 129 1.97 -12.46 3.14
CA ARG A 129 1.88 -13.91 3.00
C ARG A 129 0.64 -14.54 3.61
N HIS A 130 0.34 -14.20 4.86
CA HIS A 130 -0.80 -14.78 5.57
C HIS A 130 -2.12 -14.45 4.87
N ARG A 131 -2.31 -13.21 4.40
CA ARG A 131 -3.53 -12.80 3.68
C ARG A 131 -3.65 -13.48 2.33
N ALA A 132 -2.56 -13.53 1.55
CA ALA A 132 -2.55 -14.20 0.25
C ALA A 132 -2.87 -15.69 0.37
N VAL A 133 -2.28 -16.39 1.35
CA VAL A 133 -2.56 -17.82 1.57
C VAL A 133 -3.99 -18.05 2.05
N SER A 134 -4.50 -17.24 2.98
CA SER A 134 -5.89 -17.33 3.41
C SER A 134 -6.87 -17.03 2.29
N PHE A 135 -6.55 -16.06 1.42
CA PHE A 135 -7.35 -15.75 0.23
C PHE A 135 -7.50 -16.97 -0.69
N VAL A 136 -6.38 -17.63 -1.05
CA VAL A 136 -6.41 -18.85 -1.88
C VAL A 136 -7.24 -19.95 -1.23
N LYS A 137 -7.12 -20.14 0.10
CA LYS A 137 -7.92 -21.13 0.82
C LYS A 137 -9.42 -20.82 0.78
N ASN A 138 -9.79 -19.54 0.92
CA ASN A 138 -11.18 -19.11 0.88
C ASN A 138 -11.78 -19.28 -0.51
N VAL A 139 -11.08 -18.86 -1.57
CA VAL A 139 -11.50 -19.05 -2.96
C VAL A 139 -11.79 -20.53 -3.24
N ARG A 140 -10.87 -21.42 -2.86
CA ARG A 140 -11.08 -22.87 -3.04
C ARG A 140 -12.20 -23.41 -2.17
N LYS A 141 -12.36 -22.91 -0.94
CA LYS A 141 -13.46 -23.30 -0.06
C LYS A 141 -14.81 -22.91 -0.65
N GLU A 142 -14.93 -21.71 -1.22
CA GLU A 142 -16.15 -21.23 -1.87
C GLU A 142 -16.53 -22.09 -3.08
N LEU A 143 -15.54 -22.53 -3.87
CA LEU A 143 -15.77 -23.41 -5.03
C LEU A 143 -16.18 -24.84 -4.65
N THR A 144 -15.66 -25.34 -3.53
CA THR A 144 -15.80 -26.75 -3.14
C THR A 144 -16.80 -26.97 -2.01
N GLY A 145 -17.39 -25.90 -1.46
CA GLY A 145 -18.15 -25.95 -0.21
C GLY A 145 -17.31 -26.37 1.00
N GLY A 146 -15.98 -26.41 0.87
CA GLY A 146 -15.05 -26.94 1.86
C GLY A 146 -14.65 -28.41 1.67
N ASP A 147 -15.21 -29.10 0.67
CA ASP A 147 -14.87 -30.48 0.33
C ASP A 147 -13.90 -30.54 -0.86
N VAL A 148 -12.62 -30.26 -0.56
CA VAL A 148 -11.56 -30.19 -1.56
C VAL A 148 -11.26 -31.56 -2.18
N PHE A 149 -11.50 -32.66 -1.45
CA PHE A 149 -11.26 -34.02 -1.94
C PHE A 149 -12.24 -34.38 -3.06
N ARG A 150 -13.54 -34.13 -2.85
CA ARG A 150 -14.57 -34.37 -3.85
C ARG A 150 -14.43 -33.51 -5.11
N ALA A 151 -13.68 -32.42 -5.03
CA ALA A 151 -13.41 -31.52 -6.14
C ALA A 151 -12.11 -31.87 -6.90
N ILE A 152 -11.19 -32.60 -6.27
CA ILE A 152 -9.97 -33.14 -6.90
C ILE A 152 -10.25 -34.52 -7.52
N GLU A 153 -11.13 -35.31 -6.92
CA GLU A 153 -11.61 -36.58 -7.47
C GLU A 153 -12.59 -36.30 -8.62
N LEU A 154 -12.04 -36.18 -9.83
CA LEU A 154 -12.79 -35.91 -11.06
C LEU A 154 -13.70 -37.08 -11.50
N GLU A 155 -13.52 -38.27 -10.92
CA GLU A 155 -14.41 -39.42 -11.12
C GLU A 155 -14.69 -40.09 -9.76
N PRO A 156 -15.96 -40.26 -9.37
CA PRO A 156 -16.30 -41.16 -8.28
C PRO A 156 -15.75 -42.54 -8.63
N THR A 157 -14.71 -42.99 -7.93
CA THR A 157 -14.19 -44.35 -8.07
C THR A 157 -15.14 -45.28 -7.32
N VAL A 158 -16.32 -45.48 -7.90
CA VAL A 158 -17.24 -46.50 -7.42
C VAL A 158 -16.68 -47.85 -7.89
N PHE A 159 -15.99 -48.57 -7.01
CA PHE A 159 -15.61 -49.97 -7.22
C PHE A 159 -16.80 -50.92 -7.06
N VAL A 160 -17.96 -50.51 -7.58
CA VAL A 160 -19.20 -51.28 -7.52
C VAL A 160 -19.62 -51.50 -8.96
N SER A 161 -19.89 -52.76 -9.31
CA SER A 161 -20.38 -53.11 -10.63
C SER A 161 -21.66 -52.32 -10.92
N PRO A 162 -21.89 -51.84 -12.15
CA PRO A 162 -23.19 -51.27 -12.54
C PRO A 162 -24.36 -52.24 -12.36
N ASP A 163 -24.09 -53.54 -12.23
CA ASP A 163 -25.09 -54.60 -11.97
C ASP A 163 -25.30 -54.91 -10.47
N ASP A 164 -24.75 -54.11 -9.56
CA ASP A 164 -24.91 -54.34 -8.13
C ASP A 164 -26.29 -53.88 -7.63
N GLU A 165 -27.18 -54.83 -7.40
CA GLU A 165 -28.55 -54.60 -6.91
C GLU A 165 -28.64 -54.21 -5.42
N ARG A 166 -27.52 -54.14 -4.68
CA ARG A 166 -27.56 -53.88 -3.24
C ARG A 166 -28.07 -52.45 -2.95
N PRO A 167 -29.12 -52.29 -2.12
CA PRO A 167 -29.67 -50.97 -1.80
C PRO A 167 -28.77 -50.12 -0.90
N PHE A 168 -27.76 -50.73 -0.26
CA PHE A 168 -26.73 -50.04 0.52
C PHE A 168 -25.44 -50.88 0.59
N LEU A 169 -24.30 -50.20 0.74
CA LEU A 169 -22.99 -50.85 0.84
C LEU A 169 -22.72 -51.23 2.31
N GLN A 170 -22.65 -52.54 2.59
CA GLN A 170 -22.32 -53.03 3.92
C GLN A 170 -20.81 -53.22 4.06
N PHE A 171 -20.17 -52.40 4.89
CA PHE A 171 -18.77 -52.59 5.26
C PHE A 171 -18.67 -53.58 6.44
N HIS A 172 -17.96 -54.68 6.24
CA HIS A 172 -17.58 -55.57 7.34
C HIS A 172 -16.23 -55.13 7.89
N TYR A 173 -16.23 -54.55 9.09
CA TYR A 173 -15.00 -54.31 9.84
C TYR A 173 -14.61 -55.58 10.58
N ILE A 174 -13.48 -56.19 10.21
CA ILE A 174 -12.86 -57.24 11.01
C ILE A 174 -11.84 -56.55 11.92
N TYR A 175 -12.12 -56.52 13.22
CA TYR A 175 -11.10 -56.15 14.19
C TYR A 175 -10.06 -57.27 14.24
N ALA A 176 -8.86 -56.99 13.73
CA ALA A 176 -7.71 -57.84 14.01
C ALA A 176 -7.40 -57.72 15.50
N HIS A 177 -7.85 -58.67 16.31
CA HIS A 177 -7.33 -58.81 17.66
C HIS A 177 -5.85 -59.16 17.56
N ALA A 178 -5.00 -58.21 17.96
CA ALA A 178 -3.60 -58.50 18.23
C ALA A 178 -3.56 -59.55 19.35
N GLY A 179 -3.16 -60.77 18.97
CA GLY A 179 -3.06 -61.91 19.87
C GLY A 179 -2.13 -61.64 21.04
N ALA A 180 -2.52 -62.21 22.18
CA ALA A 180 -1.86 -62.17 23.48
C ALA A 180 -0.43 -62.73 23.49
#